data_AF-A0A495QBW2-F1
#
_entry.id   AF-A0A495QBW2-F1
#
_cell.length_a   1.000
_cell.length_b   1.000
_cell.length_c   1.000
_cell.angle_alpha   90.00
_cell.angle_beta   90.00
_cell.angle_gamma   90.00
#
_symmetry.space_group_name_H-M   'P 1'
#
loop_
_entity.id
_entity.type
_entity.pdbx_description
1 polymer ?
#
loop_
_entity_poly.entity_id
_entity_poly.type
_entity_poly.pdbx_seq_one_letter_code
_entity_poly.pdbx_strand_id
1 'polypeptide(L)'
;MLDSVIRTLVPLVAGLLLTQAAKLGLDISEGTVTELVTVLATAAYYILGRLTEARLPRLGGALLSLGLTRRVPNYTRRGGAS
;
A
#
# COMPACT_ATOMS: atom_id res chain seq x y z
N MET A 1 5.97 4.56 9.63
CA MET A 1 4.83 5.49 9.74
C MET A 1 3.64 4.96 8.96
N LEU A 2 3.67 4.95 7.61
CA LEU A 2 2.53 4.48 6.80
C LEU A 2 2.13 3.02 7.06
N ASP A 3 3.12 2.12 7.21
CA ASP A 3 2.89 0.70 7.51
C ASP A 3 2.11 0.50 8.82
N SER A 4 2.47 1.27 9.86
CA SER A 4 1.80 1.27 11.16
C SER A 4 0.36 1.79 11.07
N VAL A 5 0.12 2.80 10.23
CA VAL A 5 -1.23 3.37 9.98
C VAL A 5 -2.11 2.36 9.24
N ILE A 6 -1.58 1.68 8.22
CA ILE A 6 -2.32 0.66 7.46
C ILE A 6 -2.69 -0.52 8.37
N ARG A 7 -1.74 -1.00 9.18
CA ARG A 7 -1.97 -2.11 10.12
C ARG A 7 -2.98 -1.81 11.23
N THR A 8 -3.32 -0.55 11.46
CA THR A 8 -4.36 -0.15 12.43
C THR A 8 -5.69 0.15 11.75
N LEU A 9 -5.68 0.86 10.62
CA LEU A 9 -6.91 1.23 9.92
C LEU A 9 -7.59 0.06 9.21
N VAL A 10 -6.82 -0.83 8.57
CA VAL A 10 -7.37 -1.98 7.83
C VAL A 10 -8.26 -2.86 8.72
N PRO A 11 -7.78 -3.39 9.87
CA PRO A 11 -8.62 -4.21 10.73
C PRO A 11 -9.83 -3.45 11.30
N LEU A 12 -9.69 -2.15 11.56
CA LEU A 12 -10.78 -1.32 12.09
C LEU A 12 -11.92 -1.14 11.06
N VAL A 13 -11.57 -0.86 9.80
CA VAL A 13 -12.52 -0.76 8.69
C VAL A 13 -13.15 -2.13 8.39
N ALA A 14 -12.37 -3.20 8.39
CA ALA A 14 -12.89 -4.55 8.19
C ALA A 14 -13.93 -4.93 9.26
N GLY A 15 -13.64 -4.66 10.54
CA GLY A 15 -14.57 -4.88 11.64
C GLY A 15 -15.87 -4.07 11.52
N LEU A 16 -15.78 -2.81 11.07
CA LEU A 16 -16.96 -1.97 10.81
C LEU A 16 -17.82 -2.54 9.67
N LEU A 17 -17.20 -2.98 8.57
CA LEU A 17 -17.90 -3.57 7.44
C LEU A 17 -18.57 -4.90 7.82
N LEU A 18 -17.88 -5.75 8.57
CA LEU A 18 -18.43 -7.01 9.10
C LEU A 18 -19.62 -6.74 10.03
N THR A 19 -19.50 -5.76 10.93
CA THR A 19 -20.60 -5.38 11.84
C THR A 19 -21.82 -4.91 11.06
N GLN A 20 -21.64 -4.15 9.99
CA GLN A 20 -22.72 -3.70 9.13
C GLN A 20 -23.31 -4.83 8.27
N ALA A 21 -22.47 -5.72 7.74
CA ALA A 21 -22.91 -6.90 7.00
C ALA A 21 -23.75 -7.84 7.90
N ALA A 22 -23.33 -8.05 9.15
CA ALA A 22 -24.07 -8.83 10.13
C ALA A 22 -25.45 -8.24 10.42
N LYS A 23 -25.55 -6.90 10.54
CA LYS A 23 -26.86 -6.22 10.69
C LYS A 23 -27.78 -6.38 9.46
N LEU A 24 -27.21 -6.58 8.29
CA LEU A 24 -27.93 -6.84 7.03
C LEU A 24 -28.27 -8.34 6.84
N GLY A 25 -27.82 -9.21 7.75
CA GLY A 25 -27.99 -10.67 7.63
C GLY A 25 -27.05 -11.32 6.61
N LEU A 26 -26.01 -10.61 6.18
CA LEU A 26 -24.97 -11.13 5.28
C LEU A 26 -23.87 -11.80 6.11
N ASP A 27 -23.77 -13.12 6.01
CA ASP A 27 -22.67 -13.88 6.59
C ASP A 27 -21.47 -13.86 5.63
N ILE A 28 -20.51 -12.98 5.91
CA ILE A 28 -19.28 -12.81 5.13
C ILE A 28 -18.11 -13.16 6.04
N SER A 29 -17.21 -14.04 5.58
CA SER A 29 -16.05 -14.42 6.37
C SER A 29 -15.13 -13.22 6.64
N GLU A 30 -14.57 -13.16 7.85
CA GLU A 30 -13.63 -12.11 8.25
C GLU A 30 -12.39 -12.07 7.34
N GLY A 31 -11.93 -13.25 6.89
CA GLY A 31 -10.82 -13.36 5.93
C GLY A 31 -11.14 -12.64 4.63
N THR A 32 -12.33 -12.86 4.07
CA THR A 32 -12.78 -12.22 2.82
C THR A 32 -12.85 -10.70 2.93
N VAL A 33 -13.39 -10.18 4.05
CA VAL A 33 -13.45 -8.72 4.24
C VAL A 33 -12.05 -8.13 4.43
N THR A 34 -11.19 -8.79 5.19
CA THR A 34 -9.81 -8.33 5.41
C THR A 34 -9.02 -8.29 4.10
N GLU A 35 -9.13 -9.33 3.27
CA GLU A 35 -8.54 -9.36 1.94
C GLU A 35 -9.08 -8.23 1.05
N LEU A 36 -10.41 -8.06 1.00
CA LEU A 36 -11.04 -7.00 0.22
C LEU A 36 -10.56 -5.61 0.64
N VAL A 37 -10.56 -5.31 1.94
CA VAL A 37 -10.08 -4.03 2.48
C VAL A 37 -8.61 -3.84 2.17
N THR A 38 -7.79 -4.89 2.27
CA THR A 38 -6.36 -4.83 1.97
C THR A 38 -6.12 -4.51 0.50
N VAL A 39 -6.84 -5.16 -0.42
CA VAL A 39 -6.75 -4.90 -1.87
C VAL A 39 -7.19 -3.46 -2.17
N LEU A 40 -8.31 -3.02 -1.62
CA LEU A 40 -8.82 -1.66 -1.82
C LEU A 40 -7.88 -0.59 -1.26
N ALA A 41 -7.34 -0.81 -0.05
CA ALA A 41 -6.36 0.10 0.56
C ALA A 41 -5.06 0.17 -0.26
N THR A 42 -4.60 -0.98 -0.76
CA THR A 42 -3.41 -1.05 -1.62
C THR A 42 -3.65 -0.33 -2.95
N ALA A 43 -4.79 -0.57 -3.59
CA ALA A 43 -5.16 0.13 -4.81
C ALA A 43 -5.24 1.64 -4.59
N ALA A 44 -5.91 2.09 -3.51
CA ALA A 44 -5.99 3.49 -3.14
C ALA A 44 -4.60 4.10 -2.90
N TYR A 45 -3.71 3.39 -2.21
CA TYR A 45 -2.33 3.83 -1.98
C TYR A 45 -1.59 4.12 -3.30
N TYR A 46 -1.63 3.17 -4.24
CA TYR A 46 -0.95 3.36 -5.53
C TYR A 46 -1.64 4.38 -6.42
N ILE A 47 -2.97 4.44 -6.44
CA ILE A 47 -3.72 5.44 -7.21
C ILE A 47 -3.39 6.85 -6.71
N LEU A 48 -3.39 7.07 -5.40
CA LEU A 48 -3.04 8.36 -4.82
C LEU A 48 -1.60 8.74 -5.15
N GLY A 49 -0.66 7.79 -5.04
CA GLY A 49 0.72 7.98 -5.45
C GLY A 49 0.85 8.37 -6.93
N ARG A 50 0.12 7.68 -7.81
CA ARG A 50 0.14 7.96 -9.25
C ARG A 50 -0.50 9.31 -9.59
N LEU A 51 -1.59 9.66 -8.92
CA LEU A 51 -2.27 10.93 -9.11
C LEU A 51 -1.41 12.11 -8.62
N THR A 52 -0.69 11.93 -7.51
CA THR A 52 0.25 12.93 -7.01
C THR A 52 1.45 13.09 -7.94
N GLU A 53 2.02 12.00 -8.45
CA GLU A 53 3.05 12.06 -9.51
C GLU A 53 2.55 12.78 -10.77
N ALA A 54 1.34 12.46 -11.23
CA ALA A 54 0.76 13.04 -12.44
C ALA A 54 0.48 14.54 -12.30
N ARG A 55 0.06 15.01 -11.12
CA ARG A 55 -0.22 16.44 -10.88
C ARG A 55 1.02 17.25 -10.53
N LEU A 56 2.02 16.63 -9.92
CA LEU A 56 3.26 17.29 -9.50
C LEU A 56 4.51 16.54 -10.01
N PRO A 57 4.75 16.51 -11.33
CA PRO A 57 5.92 15.84 -11.90
C PRO A 57 7.25 16.39 -11.37
N ARG A 58 7.26 17.66 -10.92
CA ARG A 58 8.42 18.31 -10.29
C ARG A 58 8.75 17.77 -8.91
N LEU A 59 7.80 17.22 -8.15
CA LEU A 59 8.07 16.64 -6.83
C LEU A 59 8.83 15.32 -6.95
N GLY A 60 8.52 14.50 -7.96
CA GLY A 60 9.29 13.28 -8.24
C GLY A 60 10.76 13.60 -8.53
N GLY A 61 11.01 14.59 -9.40
CA GLY A 61 12.36 15.10 -9.67
C GLY A 61 13.04 15.75 -8.47
N ALA A 62 12.30 16.54 -7.67
CA ALA A 62 12.82 17.18 -6.47
C ALA A 62 13.21 16.16 -5.39
N LEU A 63 12.36 15.15 -5.14
CA LEU A 63 12.63 14.05 -4.20
C LEU A 63 13.82 13.19 -4.65
N LEU A 64 13.95 12.96 -5.96
CA LEU A 64 15.11 12.28 -6.55
C LEU A 64 16.40 13.11 -6.40
N SER A 65 16.31 14.42 -6.66
CA SER A 65 17.44 15.36 -6.54
C SER A 65 17.88 15.61 -5.09
N LEU A 66 16.95 15.50 -4.14
CA LEU A 66 17.22 15.56 -2.69
C LEU A 66 17.95 14.31 -2.17
N GLY A 67 18.18 13.29 -3.01
CA GLY A 67 19.02 12.16 -2.66
C GLY A 67 18.46 11.25 -1.55
N LEU A 68 17.15 11.32 -1.30
CA LEU A 68 16.46 10.47 -0.31
C LEU A 68 16.50 8.98 -0.71
N THR A 69 16.81 8.68 -1.97
CA THR A 69 17.05 7.34 -2.51
C THR A 69 18.55 7.01 -2.52
N ARG A 70 19.24 7.13 -1.38
CA ARG A 70 20.69 6.86 -1.24
C ARG A 70 21.08 5.37 -1.30
N ARG A 71 20.16 4.46 -1.63
CA ARG A 71 20.47 3.03 -1.75
C ARG A 71 21.00 2.75 -3.15
N VAL A 72 22.32 2.73 -3.27
CA VAL A 72 23.00 2.24 -4.47
C VAL A 72 22.68 0.75 -4.63
N PRO A 73 22.02 0.32 -5.71
CA PRO A 73 21.75 -1.09 -5.93
C PRO A 73 23.08 -1.84 -6.13
N ASN A 74 23.38 -2.78 -5.23
CA ASN A 74 24.59 -3.58 -5.32
C ASN A 74 24.29 -4.82 -6.18
N TYR A 75 24.61 -4.73 -7.47
CA TYR A 75 24.47 -5.85 -8.39
C TYR A 75 25.63 -6.81 -8.16
N THR A 76 25.42 -7.83 -7.33
CA THR A 76 26.35 -8.96 -7.28
C THR A 76 26.22 -9.73 -8.59
N ARG A 77 27.20 -9.58 -9.48
CA ARG A 77 27.34 -10.41 -10.69
C ARG A 77 27.52 -11.87 -10.26
N ARG A 78 26.41 -12.61 -10.17
CA ARG A 78 26.46 -14.06 -9.95
C ARG A 78 26.85 -14.73 -11.27
N GLY A 79 28.13 -15.06 -11.41
CA GLY A 79 28.63 -15.86 -12.53
C GLY A 79 29.97 -15.38 -13.04
N GLY A 80 31.03 -15.94 -12.48
CA GLY A 80 32.40 -15.84 -12.97
C GLY A 80 33.16 -17.07 -12.47
N ALA A 81 32.67 -18.24 -12.87
CA ALA A 81 33.41 -19.48 -12.74
C ALA A 81 34.45 -19.52 -13.86
N SER A 82 35.72 -19.61 -13.47
CA SER A 82 36.82 -20.21 -14.23
C SER A 82 38.04 -20.24 -13.32
#